data_AF-A0A2G2Y285-F1
#
_entry.id   AF-A0A2G2Y285-F1
#
_cell.length_a   1.000
_cell.length_b   1.000
_cell.length_c   1.000
_cell.angle_alpha   90.00
_cell.angle_beta   90.00
_cell.angle_gamma   90.00
#
_symmetry.space_group_name_H-M   'P 1'
#
loop_
_entity.id
_entity.type
_entity.pdbx_description
1 polymer ?
#
loop_
_entity_poly.entity_id
_entity_poly.type
_entity_poly.pdbx_seq_one_letter_code
_entity_poly.pdbx_strand_id
1 'polypeptide(L)'
;MKVAVVGAGISGLISAYELAKSGVEVVVYEKENYLGGYAKTVYTVDGIDLDLGFMILDRDSPTQQTSLLNRSPSSSETPCFCRTPSST
;
A
#
# COMPACT_ATOMS: atom_id res chain seq x y z
N MET A 1 -15.43 -17.17 2.87
CA MET A 1 -14.38 -17.35 1.83
C MET A 1 -13.22 -16.47 2.23
N LYS A 2 -11.98 -16.99 2.17
CA LYS A 2 -10.78 -16.27 2.62
C LYS A 2 -9.78 -16.21 1.46
N VAL A 3 -9.23 -15.02 1.21
CA VAL A 3 -8.31 -14.77 0.09
C VAL A 3 -6.94 -14.40 0.62
N ALA A 4 -5.90 -14.98 0.03
CA ALA A 4 -4.52 -14.59 0.26
C ALA A 4 -4.05 -13.72 -0.91
N VAL A 5 -3.50 -12.55 -0.60
CA VAL A 5 -2.81 -11.68 -1.56
C VAL A 5 -1.31 -11.78 -1.29
N VAL A 6 -0.52 -12.10 -2.31
CA VAL A 6 0.94 -12.21 -2.20
C VAL A 6 1.57 -10.99 -2.88
N GLY A 7 2.33 -10.22 -2.10
CA GLY A 7 2.91 -8.93 -2.45
C GLY A 7 2.07 -7.76 -1.92
N ALA A 8 2.68 -6.88 -1.13
CA ALA A 8 2.10 -5.63 -0.61
C ALA A 8 2.63 -4.39 -1.34
N GLY A 9 2.90 -4.52 -2.63
CA GLY A 9 3.03 -3.37 -3.53
C GLY A 9 1.70 -2.67 -3.76
N ILE A 10 1.71 -1.58 -4.54
CA ILE A 10 0.49 -0.79 -4.81
C ILE A 10 -0.66 -1.66 -5.34
N SER A 11 -0.40 -2.55 -6.31
CA SER A 11 -1.43 -3.43 -6.90
C SER A 11 -2.00 -4.43 -5.90
N GLY A 12 -1.15 -5.01 -5.04
CA GLY A 12 -1.57 -5.95 -4.01
C GLY A 12 -2.43 -5.29 -2.93
N LEU A 13 -2.03 -4.11 -2.46
CA LEU A 13 -2.80 -3.32 -1.49
C LEU A 13 -4.15 -2.88 -2.07
N ILE A 14 -4.19 -2.45 -3.32
CA ILE A 14 -5.44 -2.11 -4.03
C ILE A 14 -6.36 -3.33 -4.10
N SER A 15 -5.82 -4.48 -4.50
CA SER A 15 -6.60 -5.72 -4.61
C SER A 15 -7.17 -6.13 -3.25
N ALA A 16 -6.35 -6.08 -2.20
CA ALA A 16 -6.77 -6.39 -0.85
C ALA A 16 -7.85 -5.41 -0.34
N TYR A 17 -7.72 -4.12 -0.65
CA TYR A 17 -8.68 -3.08 -0.28
C TYR A 17 -10.06 -3.32 -0.90
N GLU A 18 -10.13 -3.57 -2.22
CA GLU A 18 -11.41 -3.80 -2.91
C GLU A 18 -12.09 -5.10 -2.44
N LEU A 19 -11.30 -6.15 -2.19
CA LEU A 19 -11.81 -7.40 -1.63
C LEU A 19 -12.34 -7.22 -0.20
N ALA A 20 -11.60 -6.52 0.66
CA ALA A 20 -12.02 -6.25 2.03
C ALA A 20 -13.28 -5.38 2.07
N LYS A 21 -13.37 -4.36 1.21
CA LYS A 21 -14.56 -3.51 1.07
C LYS A 21 -15.79 -4.30 0.60
N SER A 22 -15.59 -5.36 -0.17
CA SER A 22 -16.64 -6.29 -0.59
C SER A 22 -17.03 -7.31 0.48
N GLY A 23 -16.47 -7.21 1.70
CA GLY A 23 -16.77 -8.09 2.83
C GLY A 23 -16.00 -9.41 2.83
N VAL A 24 -14.95 -9.54 2.01
CA VAL A 24 -14.12 -10.75 1.95
C VAL A 24 -12.99 -10.66 2.98
N GLU A 25 -12.74 -11.75 3.70
CA GLU A 25 -11.58 -11.84 4.61
C GLU A 25 -10.29 -12.00 3.77
N VAL A 26 -9.36 -11.05 3.90
CA VAL A 26 -8.11 -11.02 3.14
C VAL A 26 -6.91 -11.08 4.07
N VAL A 27 -5.91 -11.89 3.69
CA VAL A 27 -4.58 -11.87 4.31
C VAL A 27 -3.56 -11.47 3.25
N VAL A 28 -2.77 -10.44 3.55
CA VAL A 28 -1.70 -9.98 2.66
C VAL A 28 -0.36 -10.50 3.17
N TYR A 29 0.41 -11.13 2.30
CA TYR A 29 1.77 -11.59 2.58
C TYR A 29 2.76 -10.73 1.82
N GLU A 30 3.73 -10.16 2.52
CA GLU A 30 4.86 -9.45 1.93
C GLU A 30 6.14 -10.07 2.47
N LYS A 31 7.14 -10.18 1.60
CA LYS A 31 8.45 -10.70 1.96
C LYS A 31 9.22 -9.68 2.80
N GLU A 32 9.10 -8.40 2.45
CA GLU A 32 9.80 -7.31 3.12
C GLU A 32 9.08 -6.84 4.40
N ASN A 33 9.83 -6.19 5.30
CA ASN A 33 9.27 -5.65 6.55
C ASN A 33 8.54 -4.31 6.37
N TYR A 34 8.21 -3.93 5.14
CA TYR A 34 7.55 -2.68 4.80
C TYR A 34 6.56 -2.88 3.64
N LEU A 35 5.51 -2.06 3.62
CA LEU A 35 4.48 -2.05 2.57
C LEU A 35 4.83 -0.99 1.50
N GLY A 36 4.18 -1.07 0.34
CA GLY A 36 4.35 -0.11 -0.77
C GLY A 36 5.18 -0.66 -1.92
N GLY A 37 5.92 -1.75 -1.70
CA GLY A 37 6.75 -2.39 -2.72
C GLY A 37 7.80 -1.43 -3.25
N TYR A 38 7.73 -1.10 -4.55
CA TYR A 38 8.62 -0.11 -5.14
C TYR A 38 8.32 1.31 -4.66
N ALA A 39 7.09 1.69 -4.29
CA ALA A 39 6.77 3.02 -3.77
C ALA A 39 7.38 3.23 -2.37
N LYS A 40 8.68 3.53 -2.34
CA LYS A 40 9.50 3.61 -1.14
C LYS A 40 10.14 4.98 -1.07
N THR A 41 9.55 5.83 -0.25
CA THR A 41 10.20 7.05 0.23
C THR A 41 11.10 6.70 1.40
N VAL A 42 12.40 6.92 1.24
CA VAL A 42 13.37 6.84 2.33
C VAL A 42 13.53 8.22 2.91
N TYR A 43 12.98 8.40 4.10
CA TYR A 43 13.22 9.54 4.96
C TYR A 43 14.63 9.40 5.53
N THR A 44 15.46 10.45 5.49
CA THR A 44 16.84 10.54 6.00
C THR A 44 17.98 10.09 5.07
N VAL A 45 18.13 10.74 3.92
CA VAL A 45 19.49 11.07 3.44
C VAL A 45 19.66 12.58 3.63
N ASP A 46 20.43 12.97 4.64
CA ASP A 46 20.73 14.39 4.96
C ASP A 46 19.50 15.30 5.14
N GLY A 47 18.41 14.76 5.69
CA GLY A 47 17.16 15.49 5.91
C GLY A 47 16.29 15.67 4.66
N ILE A 48 16.64 14.97 3.57
CA ILE A 48 15.87 14.95 2.32
C ILE A 48 15.18 13.60 2.19
N ASP A 49 13.91 13.66 1.79
CA ASP A 49 13.10 12.48 1.49
C ASP A 49 13.38 12.03 0.06
N LEU A 50 13.98 10.86 -0.09
CA LEU A 50 14.32 10.28 -1.39
C LEU A 50 13.29 9.23 -1.77
N ASP A 51 12.57 9.47 -2.88
CA ASP A 51 11.76 8.44 -3.49
C ASP A 51 12.63 7.51 -4.33
N LEU A 52 12.86 6.30 -3.83
CA LEU A 52 13.58 5.25 -4.53
C LEU A 52 12.65 4.43 -5.44
N GLY A 53 11.35 4.70 -5.32
CA GLY A 53 10.30 4.10 -6.09
C GLY A 53 9.90 4.94 -7.25
N PHE A 54 10.56 4.79 -8.39
CA PHE A 54 10.11 5.47 -9.60
C PHE A 54 8.70 4.99 -9.98
N MET A 55 7.68 5.71 -9.51
CA MET A 55 6.27 5.46 -9.75
C MET A 55 5.68 6.72 -10.35
N ILE A 56 5.53 6.73 -11.67
CA ILE A 56 4.80 7.80 -12.35
C ILE A 56 3.32 7.61 -12.04
N LEU A 57 2.76 8.57 -11.31
CA LEU A 57 1.31 8.73 -11.22
C LEU A 57 0.86 9.76 -12.24
N ASP A 58 0.31 9.29 -13.36
CA ASP A 58 -0.39 10.15 -14.29
C ASP A 58 -1.84 10.35 -13.82
N ARG A 59 -2.16 11.58 -13.41
CA ARG A 59 -3.49 11.95 -12.87
C ARG A 59 -4.59 11.93 -13.92
N ASP A 60 -4.24 12.10 -15.19
CA ASP A 60 -5.19 12.14 -16.29
C ASP A 60 -5.42 10.74 -16.89
N SER A 61 -4.60 9.76 -16.48
CA SER A 61 -4.79 8.36 -16.86
C SER A 61 -5.99 7.74 -16.12
N PRO A 62 -6.90 7.03 -16.82
CA PRO A 62 -8.03 6.33 -16.21
C PRO A 62 -7.59 5.01 -15.56
N THR A 63 -6.56 5.05 -14.73
CA THR A 63 -6.06 3.87 -14.03
C THR A 63 -6.72 3.73 -12.66
N GLN A 64 -6.78 2.49 -12.15
CA GLN A 64 -7.39 2.24 -10.84
C GLN A 64 -6.68 2.99 -9.71
N GLN A 65 -5.37 3.21 -9.84
CA GLN A 65 -4.57 3.92 -8.85
C GLN A 65 -5.02 5.38 -8.66
N THR A 66 -5.32 6.09 -9.75
CA THR A 66 -5.87 7.45 -9.70
C THR A 66 -7.25 7.49 -9.06
N SER A 67 -8.10 6.52 -9.40
CA SER A 67 -9.45 6.43 -8.84
C SER A 67 -9.43 6.19 -7.32
N LEU A 68 -8.42 5.46 -6.83
CA LEU A 68 -8.25 5.18 -5.41
C LEU A 68 -7.61 6.35 -4.67
N LEU A 69 -6.67 7.08 -5.29
CA LEU A 69 -6.12 8.30 -4.69
C LEU A 69 -7.23 9.34 -4.43
N ASN A 70 -8.17 9.50 -5.36
CA ASN A 70 -9.30 10.42 -5.17
C ASN A 70 -10.28 9.96 -4.07
N ARG A 71 -10.18 8.69 -3.62
CA ARG A 71 -11.04 8.09 -2.60
C ARG A 71 -10.31 7.86 -1.28
N SER A 72 -8.98 7.89 -1.27
CA SER A 72 -8.18 7.68 -0.07
C SER A 72 -8.24 8.91 0.83
N PRO A 73 -8.40 8.74 2.15
CA PRO A 73 -8.24 9.84 3.10
C PRO A 73 -6.80 10.36 3.04
N SER A 74 -6.60 11.63 3.43
CA SER A 74 -5.29 12.27 3.40
C SER A 74 -4.27 11.48 4.22
N SER A 75 -2.97 11.52 3.87
CA SER A 75 -1.92 10.70 4.51
C SER A 75 -1.81 10.87 6.03
N SER A 76 -2.39 11.93 6.61
CA SER A 76 -2.53 12.14 8.05
C SER A 76 -3.61 11.30 8.74
N GLU A 77 -4.48 10.62 7.99
CA GLU A 77 -5.67 9.94 8.51
C GLU A 77 -5.65 8.42 8.31
N THR A 78 -4.62 7.87 7.66
CA THR A 78 -4.48 6.42 7.46
C THR A 78 -3.89 5.79 8.73
N PRO A 79 -4.66 4.98 9.50
CA PRO A 79 -4.08 4.24 10.61
C PRO A 79 -3.18 3.16 9.99
N CYS A 80 -1.88 3.26 10.21
CA CYS A 80 -0.92 2.24 9.82
C CYS A 80 -1.22 0.97 10.62
N PHE A 81 -2.08 0.09 10.11
CA PHE A 81 -2.49 -1.14 10.78
C PHE A 81 -1.49 -2.26 10.50
N CYS A 82 -0.26 -2.07 10.97
CA CYS A 82 0.72 -3.15 11.08
C CYS A 82 0.46 -3.89 12.39
N ARG A 83 -0.30 -4.99 12.36
CA ARG A 83 -0.12 -6.01 13.40
C ARG A 83 1.14 -6.78 13.06
N THR A 84 2.25 -6.44 13.68
CA THR A 84 3.39 -7.35 13.77
C THR A 84 2.93 -8.59 14.55
N PRO A 85 3.30 -9.82 14.14
CA PRO A 85 3.22 -10.94 15.06
C PRO A 85 4.20 -10.62 16.19
N SER A 86 3.68 -10.51 17.41
CA SER A 86 4.50 -10.50 18.62
C SER A 86 5.42 -11.72 18.58
N SER A 87 6.71 -11.47 18.38
CA SER A 87 7.75 -12.44 18.70
C SER A 87 7.57 -12.84 20.16
N THR A 88 7.54 -14.15 20.40
CA THR A 88 7.63 -14.84 21.71
C THR A 88 8.42 -14.10 22.76
#